data_AF-A0A3D0TWN3-F1
#
_entry.id   AF-A0A3D0TWN3-F1
#
_cell.length_a   1.000
_cell.length_b   1.000
_cell.length_c   1.000
_cell.angle_alpha   90.00
_cell.angle_beta   90.00
_cell.angle_gamma   90.00
#
_symmetry.space_group_name_H-M   'P 1'
#
loop_
_entity.id
_entity.type
_entity.pdbx_description
1 polymer ?
#
loop_
_entity_poly.entity_id
_entity_poly.type
_entity_poly.pdbx_seq_one_letter_code
_entity_poly.pdbx_strand_id
1 'polypeptide(L)'
;LALAAAVAWWLVAVGAACIAAAWYYTGGRRPYGYRGWGEVSVFVFFGLVANNLRDRPGDAESGKRTLAVLMGDRGTRVLYVALTAALFVSLPYLALVRPWALLALAALPLAVMPVRAVLLGRSGRDLIPVLAGTARLQLGFGVALTVGLALGA
;
A
#
# COMPACT_ATOMS: atom_id res chain seq x y z
N LEU A 1 -23.00 10.34 -8.71
CA LEU A 1 -22.84 11.45 -9.69
C LEU A 1 -23.68 12.67 -9.34
N ALA A 2 -24.99 12.55 -9.09
CA ALA A 2 -25.84 13.68 -8.69
C ALA A 2 -25.43 14.36 -7.35
N LEU A 3 -25.05 13.58 -6.34
CA LEU A 3 -24.55 14.10 -5.05
C LEU A 3 -23.17 14.79 -5.13
N ALA A 4 -22.32 14.37 -6.07
CA ALA A 4 -20.98 14.98 -6.27
C ALA A 4 -21.07 16.32 -7.01
N ALA A 5 -22.01 16.45 -7.96
CA ALA A 5 -22.23 17.67 -8.71
C ALA A 5 -22.83 18.80 -7.86
N ALA A 6 -23.63 18.47 -6.83
CA ALA A 6 -24.33 19.46 -6.00
C ALA A 6 -23.51 20.01 -4.83
N VAL A 7 -22.46 19.30 -4.38
CA VAL A 7 -21.72 19.66 -3.14
C VAL A 7 -20.23 19.94 -3.39
N ALA A 8 -19.62 19.28 -4.38
CA ALA A 8 -18.17 19.37 -4.59
C ALA A 8 -17.79 18.95 -6.03
N TRP A 9 -18.06 19.82 -7.00
CA TRP A 9 -17.73 19.62 -8.43
C TRP A 9 -16.26 19.24 -8.67
N TRP A 10 -15.34 19.66 -7.79
CA TRP A 10 -13.93 19.29 -7.83
C TRP A 10 -13.68 17.79 -7.60
N LEU A 11 -14.59 17.06 -6.92
CA LEU A 11 -14.51 15.60 -6.80
C LEU A 11 -14.73 14.89 -8.13
N VAL A 12 -15.44 15.51 -9.07
CA VAL A 12 -15.59 14.97 -10.44
C VAL A 12 -14.26 15.08 -11.19
N ALA A 13 -13.54 16.20 -11.04
CA ALA A 13 -12.21 16.37 -11.60
C ALA A 13 -11.19 15.39 -10.98
N VAL A 14 -11.26 15.19 -9.66
CA VAL A 14 -10.45 14.17 -8.96
C VAL A 14 -10.79 12.76 -9.46
N GLY A 15 -12.08 12.43 -9.60
CA GLY A 15 -12.52 11.13 -10.12
C GLY A 15 -12.04 10.87 -11.56
N ALA A 16 -12.14 11.88 -12.44
CA ALA A 16 -11.63 11.81 -13.80
C ALA A 16 -10.10 11.67 -13.83
N ALA A 17 -9.38 12.38 -12.96
CA ALA A 17 -7.94 12.24 -12.80
C ALA A 17 -7.55 10.84 -12.32
N CYS A 18 -8.31 10.23 -11.39
CA CYS A 18 -8.08 8.84 -10.95
C CYS A 18 -8.29 7.83 -12.08
N ILE A 19 -9.32 8.01 -12.92
CA ILE A 19 -9.59 7.14 -14.08
C ILE A 19 -8.49 7.26 -15.13
N ALA A 20 -8.07 8.50 -15.45
CA ALA A 20 -6.95 8.74 -16.35
C ALA A 20 -5.65 8.13 -15.78
N ALA A 21 -5.41 8.32 -14.48
CA ALA A 21 -4.27 7.75 -13.78
C ALA A 21 -4.25 6.22 -13.90
N ALA A 22 -5.39 5.56 -13.74
CA ALA A 22 -5.56 4.11 -13.88
C ALA A 22 -5.37 3.64 -15.34
N TRP A 23 -5.88 4.38 -16.32
CA TRP A 23 -5.74 4.02 -17.74
C TRP A 23 -4.28 4.02 -18.19
N TYR A 24 -3.51 5.05 -17.85
CA TYR A 24 -2.09 5.14 -18.22
C TYR A 24 -1.16 4.38 -17.25
N TYR A 25 -1.68 3.80 -16.16
CA TYR A 25 -0.95 2.90 -15.26
C TYR A 25 -0.60 1.58 -15.97
N THR A 26 -1.55 0.99 -16.71
CA THR A 26 -1.37 -0.27 -17.45
C THR A 26 -1.51 -0.14 -18.97
N GLY A 27 -2.30 0.83 -19.47
CA GLY A 27 -2.63 0.98 -20.88
C GLY A 27 -1.88 2.12 -21.60
N GLY A 28 -1.70 1.97 -22.91
CA GLY A 28 -1.10 2.98 -23.80
C GLY A 28 0.31 2.66 -24.29
N ARG A 29 0.84 3.48 -25.20
CA ARG A 29 2.15 3.26 -25.86
C ARG A 29 3.36 3.47 -24.92
N ARG A 30 3.16 4.07 -23.74
CA ARG A 30 4.19 4.38 -22.73
C ARG A 30 3.62 4.32 -21.30
N PRO A 31 3.29 3.13 -20.75
CA PRO A 31 2.71 3.03 -19.41
C PRO A 31 3.75 3.39 -18.35
N TYR A 32 3.40 4.27 -17.42
CA TYR A 32 4.32 4.74 -16.39
C TYR A 32 4.46 3.79 -15.20
N GLY A 33 3.56 2.79 -15.09
CA GLY A 33 3.71 1.65 -14.18
C GLY A 33 5.01 0.85 -14.42
N TYR A 34 5.56 0.87 -15.64
CA TYR A 34 6.80 0.19 -16.02
C TYR A 34 8.06 1.08 -15.99
N ARG A 35 7.95 2.34 -15.54
CA ARG A 35 9.03 3.35 -15.59
C ARG A 35 9.38 3.94 -14.22
N GLY A 36 9.09 3.24 -13.13
CA GLY A 36 9.36 3.71 -11.76
C GLY A 36 8.28 4.63 -11.17
N TRP A 37 7.39 5.22 -11.97
CA TRP A 37 6.32 6.09 -11.46
C TRP A 37 5.13 5.32 -10.87
N GLY A 38 4.97 4.05 -11.21
CA GLY A 38 4.02 3.16 -10.54
C GLY A 38 4.31 3.01 -9.04
N GLU A 39 5.51 3.32 -8.60
CA GLU A 39 5.95 3.13 -7.22
C GLU A 39 5.47 4.22 -6.28
N VAL A 40 5.25 5.44 -6.79
CA VAL A 40 4.53 6.50 -6.06
C VAL A 40 3.10 6.04 -5.79
N SER A 41 2.43 5.43 -6.78
CA SER A 41 1.09 4.86 -6.60
C SER A 41 1.08 3.65 -5.66
N VAL A 42 2.11 2.79 -5.67
CA VAL A 42 2.29 1.67 -4.74
C VAL A 42 2.55 2.16 -3.31
N PHE A 43 3.34 3.21 -3.15
CA PHE A 43 3.60 3.89 -1.87
C PHE A 43 2.32 4.46 -1.27
N VAL A 44 1.45 5.04 -2.10
CA VAL A 44 0.25 5.75 -1.64
C VAL A 44 -0.93 4.80 -1.42
N PHE A 45 -1.09 3.72 -2.20
CA PHE A 45 -2.40 3.03 -2.25
C PHE A 45 -2.42 1.54 -1.88
N PHE A 46 -1.33 0.77 -1.95
CA PHE A 46 -1.56 -0.63 -2.34
C PHE A 46 -0.86 -1.79 -1.63
N GLY A 47 0.11 -1.60 -0.73
CA GLY A 47 0.78 -2.77 -0.13
C GLY A 47 1.38 -3.75 -1.16
N LEU A 48 1.60 -3.29 -2.40
CA LEU A 48 2.08 -4.10 -3.53
C LEU A 48 3.58 -4.40 -3.43
N VAL A 49 4.26 -3.94 -2.39
CA VAL A 49 5.67 -4.25 -2.17
C VAL A 49 5.87 -5.77 -1.97
N ALA A 50 4.93 -6.48 -1.35
CA ALA A 50 4.97 -7.94 -1.26
C ALA A 50 4.79 -8.61 -2.64
N ASN A 51 3.99 -8.02 -3.53
CA ASN A 51 3.86 -8.50 -4.90
C ASN A 51 5.15 -8.27 -5.70
N ASN A 52 5.71 -7.07 -5.62
CA ASN A 52 6.96 -6.72 -6.28
C ASN A 52 8.13 -7.57 -5.77
N LEU A 53 8.15 -7.93 -4.48
CA LEU A 53 9.14 -8.86 -3.91
C LEU A 53 9.00 -10.27 -4.49
N ARG A 54 7.77 -10.74 -4.72
CA ARG A 54 7.47 -12.04 -5.32
C ARG A 54 7.87 -12.10 -6.80
N ASP A 55 7.54 -11.06 -7.55
CA ASP A 55 7.71 -11.02 -9.01
C ASP A 55 9.10 -10.54 -9.45
N ARG A 56 9.92 -10.04 -8.51
CA ARG A 56 11.28 -9.52 -8.75
C ARG A 56 12.15 -10.39 -9.67
N PRO A 57 12.28 -11.72 -9.47
CA PRO A 57 13.16 -12.54 -10.31
C PRO A 57 12.72 -12.53 -11.77
N GLY A 58 11.42 -12.71 -12.04
CA GLY A 58 10.88 -12.69 -13.40
C GLY A 58 10.90 -11.30 -14.04
N ASP A 59 10.72 -10.25 -13.23
CA ASP A 59 10.86 -8.86 -13.70
C ASP A 59 12.31 -8.51 -14.08
N ALA A 60 13.29 -9.06 -13.34
CA ALA A 60 14.71 -8.88 -13.67
C ALA A 60 15.09 -9.62 -14.96
N GLU A 61 14.64 -10.88 -15.12
CA GLU A 61 14.89 -11.68 -16.33
C GLU A 61 14.25 -11.07 -17.59
N SER A 62 13.09 -10.43 -17.44
CA SER A 62 12.40 -9.72 -18.54
C SER A 62 12.92 -8.31 -18.80
N GLY A 63 13.98 -7.88 -18.10
CA GLY A 63 14.64 -6.59 -18.32
C GLY A 63 13.83 -5.37 -17.82
N LYS A 64 12.83 -5.57 -16.97
CA LYS A 64 12.04 -4.47 -16.40
C LYS A 64 12.82 -3.74 -15.31
N ARG A 65 12.63 -2.42 -15.24
CA ARG A 65 13.23 -1.55 -14.21
C ARG A 65 12.21 -1.18 -13.14
N THR A 66 11.74 -2.17 -12.39
CA THR A 66 10.87 -1.93 -11.21
C THR A 66 11.73 -1.60 -9.99
N LEU A 67 11.17 -0.93 -8.99
CA LEU A 67 11.85 -0.57 -7.75
C LEU A 67 12.41 -1.79 -7.06
N ALA A 68 11.69 -2.91 -7.10
CA ALA A 68 12.17 -4.14 -6.49
C ALA A 68 13.40 -4.70 -7.22
N VAL A 69 13.47 -4.54 -8.54
CA VAL A 69 14.68 -4.87 -9.30
C VAL A 69 15.82 -3.91 -8.96
N LEU A 70 15.55 -2.59 -8.90
CA LEU A 70 16.53 -1.54 -8.63
C LEU A 70 17.09 -1.58 -7.19
N MET A 71 16.23 -1.73 -6.18
CA MET A 71 16.58 -1.75 -4.76
C MET A 71 17.14 -3.12 -4.30
N GLY A 72 16.98 -4.16 -5.12
CA GLY A 72 17.33 -5.51 -4.73
C GLY A 72 16.35 -6.15 -3.74
N ASP A 73 16.55 -7.45 -3.46
CA ASP A 73 15.72 -8.21 -2.51
C ASP A 73 15.73 -7.56 -1.11
N ARG A 74 16.92 -7.30 -0.56
CA ARG A 74 17.07 -6.67 0.76
C ARG A 74 16.39 -5.31 0.85
N GLY A 75 16.57 -4.45 -0.16
CA GLY A 75 15.94 -3.13 -0.18
C GLY A 75 14.42 -3.22 -0.25
N THR A 76 13.89 -4.16 -1.04
CA THR A 76 12.43 -4.39 -1.15
C THR A 76 11.82 -4.91 0.16
N ARG A 77 12.53 -5.80 0.86
CA ARG A 77 12.11 -6.29 2.19
C ARG A 77 12.12 -5.18 3.23
N VAL A 78 13.19 -4.36 3.26
CA VAL A 78 13.28 -3.20 4.16
C VAL A 78 12.15 -2.22 3.87
N LEU A 79 11.86 -1.93 2.60
CA LEU A 79 10.77 -1.04 2.23
C LEU A 79 9.41 -1.59 2.71
N TYR A 80 9.15 -2.88 2.53
CA TYR A 80 7.92 -3.52 3.02
C TYR A 80 7.75 -3.33 4.53
N VAL A 81 8.81 -3.59 5.31
CA VAL A 81 8.80 -3.47 6.76
C VAL A 81 8.67 -2.02 7.21
N ALA A 82 9.38 -1.10 6.56
CA ALA A 82 9.34 0.32 6.86
C ALA A 82 7.95 0.91 6.64
N LEU A 83 7.30 0.59 5.51
CA LEU A 83 5.92 1.01 5.24
C LEU A 83 4.95 0.41 6.24
N THR A 84 5.09 -0.88 6.56
CA THR A 84 4.25 -1.53 7.58
C THR A 84 4.41 -0.86 8.94
N ALA A 85 5.63 -0.53 9.34
CA ALA A 85 5.91 0.17 10.59
C ALA A 85 5.35 1.61 10.57
N ALA A 86 5.44 2.31 9.45
CA ALA A 86 4.94 3.67 9.30
C ALA A 86 3.44 3.81 9.61
N LEU A 87 2.63 2.80 9.27
CA LEU A 87 1.21 2.77 9.66
C LEU A 87 1.05 2.97 11.17
N PHE A 88 1.78 2.21 11.96
CA PHE A 88 1.65 2.25 13.43
C PHE A 88 2.41 3.41 14.07
N VAL A 89 3.57 3.77 13.55
CA VAL A 89 4.37 4.92 14.04
C VAL A 89 3.64 6.24 13.82
N SER A 90 2.75 6.33 12.82
CA SER A 90 1.92 7.52 12.62
C SER A 90 0.83 7.71 13.70
N LEU A 91 0.43 6.65 14.41
CA LEU A 91 -0.68 6.70 15.35
C LEU A 91 -0.42 7.57 16.59
N PRO A 92 0.75 7.52 17.27
CA PRO A 92 1.05 8.43 18.36
C PRO A 92 0.94 9.91 17.97
N TYR A 93 1.39 10.28 16.76
CA TYR A 93 1.26 11.64 16.27
C TYR A 93 -0.22 12.03 16.10
N LEU A 94 -1.02 11.16 15.49
CA LEU A 94 -2.46 11.41 15.31
C LEU A 94 -3.21 11.43 16.65
N ALA A 95 -2.78 10.65 17.63
CA ALA A 95 -3.36 10.59 18.96
C ALA A 95 -3.26 11.91 19.74
N LEU A 96 -2.29 12.78 19.40
CA LEU A 96 -2.18 14.13 19.99
C LEU A 96 -3.41 15.00 19.70
N VAL A 97 -4.06 14.77 18.55
CA VAL A 97 -5.24 15.52 18.12
C VAL A 97 -6.52 14.68 18.25
N ARG A 98 -6.41 13.36 18.05
CA ARG A 98 -7.53 12.40 18.03
C ARG A 98 -7.16 11.15 18.83
N PRO A 99 -7.27 11.15 20.17
CA PRO A 99 -6.78 10.06 21.03
C PRO A 99 -7.32 8.67 20.65
N TRP A 100 -8.58 8.61 20.22
CA TRP A 100 -9.25 7.39 19.78
C TRP A 100 -8.63 6.76 18.51
N ALA A 101 -7.76 7.45 17.77
CA ALA A 101 -7.01 6.87 16.66
C ALA A 101 -6.12 5.68 17.09
N LEU A 102 -5.75 5.60 18.37
CA LEU A 102 -4.97 4.48 18.93
C LEU A 102 -5.71 3.14 18.86
N LEU A 103 -7.04 3.11 18.65
CA LEU A 103 -7.77 1.86 18.39
C LEU A 103 -7.22 1.10 17.18
N ALA A 104 -6.59 1.79 16.22
CA ALA A 104 -5.91 1.16 15.09
C ALA A 104 -4.73 0.26 15.49
N LEU A 105 -4.19 0.39 16.71
CA LEU A 105 -3.20 -0.54 17.26
C LEU A 105 -3.76 -1.97 17.42
N ALA A 106 -5.08 -2.13 17.50
CA ALA A 106 -5.71 -3.46 17.52
C ALA A 106 -5.41 -4.29 16.24
N ALA A 107 -4.96 -3.65 15.16
CA ALA A 107 -4.53 -4.33 13.94
C ALA A 107 -3.10 -4.90 14.01
N LEU A 108 -2.32 -4.62 15.07
CA LEU A 108 -0.94 -5.11 15.22
C LEU A 108 -0.78 -6.63 15.05
N PRO A 109 -1.64 -7.50 15.62
CA PRO A 109 -1.51 -8.95 15.44
C PRO A 109 -1.58 -9.39 13.97
N LEU A 110 -2.31 -8.64 13.13
CA LEU A 110 -2.42 -8.92 11.70
C LEU A 110 -1.11 -8.65 10.95
N ALA A 111 -0.23 -7.80 11.47
CA ALA A 111 1.08 -7.51 10.88
C ALA A 111 2.11 -8.61 11.15
N VAL A 112 1.93 -9.41 12.21
CA VAL A 112 2.93 -10.39 12.66
C VAL A 112 3.27 -11.41 11.58
N MET A 113 2.26 -12.07 11.02
CA MET A 113 2.48 -13.10 10.00
C MET A 113 3.20 -12.55 8.76
N PRO A 114 2.71 -11.49 8.10
CA PRO A 114 3.32 -11.06 6.85
C PRO A 114 4.69 -10.40 7.06
N VAL A 115 4.91 -9.64 8.14
CA VAL A 115 6.24 -9.09 8.48
C VAL A 115 7.24 -10.20 8.78
N ARG A 116 6.87 -11.19 9.60
CA ARG A 116 7.77 -12.33 9.89
C ARG A 116 8.10 -13.11 8.62
N ALA A 117 7.13 -13.37 7.76
CA ALA A 117 7.38 -14.06 6.50
C ALA A 117 8.38 -13.32 5.60
N VAL A 118 8.30 -11.99 5.54
CA VAL A 118 9.24 -11.16 4.78
C VAL A 118 10.62 -11.13 5.42
N LEU A 119 10.71 -10.99 6.74
CA LEU A 119 11.99 -10.98 7.47
C LEU A 119 12.70 -12.34 7.45
N LEU A 120 11.94 -13.44 7.45
CA LEU A 120 12.46 -14.81 7.37
C LEU A 120 12.91 -15.20 5.95
N GLY A 121 12.90 -14.29 4.99
CA GLY A 121 13.47 -14.54 3.67
C GLY A 121 12.57 -15.35 2.72
N ARG A 122 11.27 -15.49 2.99
CA ARG A 122 10.36 -16.22 2.08
C ARG A 122 10.37 -15.61 0.67
N SER A 123 10.19 -16.47 -0.33
CA SER A 123 10.35 -16.13 -1.74
C SER A 123 9.34 -16.85 -2.64
N GLY A 124 9.07 -16.30 -3.83
CA GLY A 124 8.21 -16.92 -4.83
C GLY A 124 6.79 -17.20 -4.32
N ARG A 125 6.30 -18.43 -4.48
CA ARG A 125 4.94 -18.83 -4.09
C ARG A 125 4.67 -18.72 -2.59
N ASP A 126 5.72 -18.77 -1.75
CA ASP A 126 5.60 -18.65 -0.29
C ASP A 126 5.23 -17.23 0.17
N LEU A 127 5.25 -16.26 -0.75
CA LEU A 127 4.78 -14.90 -0.53
C LEU A 127 3.28 -14.74 -0.84
N ILE A 128 2.60 -15.73 -1.44
CA ILE A 128 1.14 -15.67 -1.68
C ILE A 128 0.35 -15.44 -0.38
N PRO A 129 0.64 -16.13 0.74
CA PRO A 129 0.00 -15.83 2.02
C PRO A 129 0.31 -14.42 2.54
N VAL A 130 1.49 -13.87 2.23
CA VAL A 130 1.90 -12.51 2.64
C VAL A 130 1.05 -11.46 1.96
N LEU A 131 0.70 -11.64 0.69
CA LEU A 131 -0.24 -10.77 -0.03
C LEU A 131 -1.60 -10.70 0.68
N ALA A 132 -2.19 -11.88 0.98
CA ALA A 132 -3.45 -11.96 1.70
C ALA A 132 -3.36 -11.38 3.13
N GLY A 133 -2.26 -11.65 3.84
CA GLY A 133 -2.01 -11.12 5.18
C GLY A 133 -1.88 -9.58 5.18
N THR A 134 -1.19 -9.03 4.18
CA THR A 134 -1.02 -7.58 4.02
C THR A 134 -2.37 -6.90 3.75
N ALA A 135 -3.21 -7.49 2.89
CA ALA A 135 -4.55 -6.96 2.62
C ALA A 135 -5.44 -6.97 3.88
N ARG A 136 -5.42 -8.06 4.66
CA ARG A 136 -6.16 -8.14 5.94
C ARG A 136 -5.68 -7.11 6.95
N LEU A 137 -4.37 -6.92 7.06
CA LEU A 137 -3.78 -5.89 7.91
C LEU A 137 -4.30 -4.50 7.52
N GLN A 138 -4.24 -4.14 6.23
CA GLN A 138 -4.68 -2.82 5.76
C GLN A 138 -6.17 -2.59 6.00
N LEU A 139 -7.01 -3.59 5.74
CA LEU A 139 -8.45 -3.52 6.01
C LEU A 139 -8.72 -3.37 7.50
N GLY A 140 -8.10 -4.21 8.34
CA GLY A 140 -8.28 -4.17 9.79
C GLY A 140 -7.82 -2.83 10.39
N PHE A 141 -6.67 -2.32 9.95
CA PHE A 141 -6.15 -1.02 10.34
C PHE A 141 -7.10 0.11 9.92
N GLY A 142 -7.55 0.12 8.65
CA GLY A 142 -8.45 1.13 8.11
C GLY A 142 -9.79 1.18 8.85
N VAL A 143 -10.40 0.03 9.12
CA VAL A 143 -11.64 -0.07 9.91
C VAL A 143 -11.43 0.46 11.33
N ALA A 144 -10.40 -0.03 12.03
CA ALA A 144 -10.14 0.37 13.41
C ALA A 144 -9.79 1.87 13.53
N LEU A 145 -9.03 2.43 12.57
CA LEU A 145 -8.75 3.85 12.50
C LEU A 145 -10.01 4.67 12.25
N THR A 146 -10.87 4.23 11.32
CA THR A 146 -12.13 4.92 10.99
C THR A 146 -13.06 4.96 12.19
N VAL A 147 -13.22 3.84 12.90
CA VAL A 147 -13.99 3.76 14.15
C VAL A 147 -13.38 4.69 15.21
N GLY A 148 -12.06 4.66 15.39
CA GLY A 148 -11.36 5.56 16.31
C GLY A 148 -11.60 7.03 15.99
N LEU A 149 -11.51 7.43 14.73
CA LEU A 149 -11.75 8.81 14.33
C LEU A 149 -13.21 9.23 14.51
N ALA A 150 -14.18 8.34 14.26
CA ALA A 150 -15.60 8.59 14.47
C ALA A 150 -15.98 8.72 15.94
N LEU A 151 -15.40 7.92 16.84
CA LEU A 151 -15.65 8.01 18.29
C LEU A 151 -15.10 9.29 18.92
N GLY A 152 -14.11 9.92 18.29
CA GLY A 152 -13.56 11.20 18.75
C GLY A 152 -14.19 12.43 18.11
N ALA A 153 -15.18 12.28 17.22
CA ALA A 153 -15.84 13.38 16.49
C ALA A 153 -16.98 13.98 17.31
#